data_AF-A0A7V9E3L1-F1
#
_entry.id   AF-A0A7V9E3L1-F1
#
_cell.length_a   1.000
_cell.length_b   1.000
_cell.length_c   1.000
_cell.angle_alpha   90.00
_cell.angle_beta   90.00
_cell.angle_gamma   90.00
#
_symmetry.space_group_name_H-M   'P 1'
#
loop_
_entity.id
_entity.type
_entity.pdbx_description
1 polymer ?
#
loop_
_entity_poly.entity_id
_entity_poly.type
_entity_poly.pdbx_seq_one_letter_code
_entity_poly.pdbx_strand_id
1 'polypeptide(L)'
;MTQNPRLAELSEQGVAVWLDDLSRDRLDSGNLAELADTMSVVGVTTNPTIFAAAISGSKLYNDQLGDLAARGVDVEEAVRMITTYDVRWACDLLADVAQRTGRDGRVSIEVDPRLAHDCDVTFAEARQLWWLVDRPNLFIKIPATEDGIPAITKAIAEGISVNVTLIFSIERYKQVMDAYLNGLEERAENGGSFDGLESVASFFVSRVDTEIDKHLEKAGADKDLLGKAGIANAQLAYQAYEEVIGSDRWKALAAQGAHVQRPLWASTGVK
;
A
#
# COMPACT_ATOMS: atom_id res chain seq x y z
N MET A 1 16.27 1.20 -23.04
CA MET A 1 15.01 1.87 -23.41
C MET A 1 15.02 3.27 -22.79
N THR A 2 14.29 4.24 -23.35
CA THR A 2 14.28 5.63 -22.84
C THR A 2 13.19 5.78 -21.76
N GLN A 3 13.53 6.42 -20.64
CA GLN A 3 12.56 6.70 -19.57
C GLN A 3 11.51 7.73 -19.99
N ASN A 4 10.31 7.61 -19.43
CA ASN A 4 9.26 8.61 -19.54
C ASN A 4 9.71 9.91 -18.84
N PRO A 5 9.81 11.04 -19.56
CA PRO A 5 10.42 12.24 -19.01
C PRO A 5 9.64 12.85 -17.84
N ARG A 6 8.30 12.72 -17.81
CA ARG A 6 7.47 13.28 -16.73
C ARG A 6 7.59 12.48 -15.44
N LEU A 7 7.62 11.14 -15.56
CA LEU A 7 7.77 10.26 -14.40
C LEU A 7 9.20 10.29 -13.87
N ALA A 8 10.19 10.46 -14.74
CA ALA A 8 11.58 10.70 -14.36
C ALA A 8 11.70 12.02 -13.58
N GLU A 9 11.15 13.11 -14.09
CA GLU A 9 11.14 14.41 -13.39
C GLU A 9 10.46 14.30 -12.01
N LEU A 10 9.31 13.63 -11.93
CA LEU A 10 8.62 13.39 -10.66
C LEU A 10 9.47 12.58 -9.66
N SER A 11 10.16 11.57 -10.15
CA SER A 11 11.07 10.74 -9.34
C SER A 11 12.28 11.54 -8.85
N GLU A 12 12.83 12.43 -9.68
CA GLU A 12 13.91 13.35 -9.30
C GLU A 12 13.49 14.34 -8.21
N GLN A 13 12.19 14.69 -8.12
CA GLN A 13 11.63 15.47 -7.02
C GLN A 13 11.39 14.63 -5.74
N GLY A 14 11.79 13.36 -5.72
CA GLY A 14 11.69 12.49 -4.54
C GLY A 14 10.36 11.74 -4.39
N VAL A 15 9.53 11.71 -5.43
CA VAL A 15 8.25 10.98 -5.42
C VAL A 15 8.41 9.62 -6.10
N ALA A 16 8.26 8.54 -5.33
CA ALA A 16 8.26 7.18 -5.86
C ALA A 16 6.98 6.91 -6.67
N VAL A 17 7.12 6.43 -7.91
CA VAL A 17 5.99 6.09 -8.79
C VAL A 17 5.65 4.62 -8.63
N TRP A 18 4.42 4.32 -8.20
CA TRP A 18 3.93 2.97 -7.98
C TRP A 18 2.79 2.66 -8.95
N LEU A 19 2.71 1.42 -9.42
CA LEU A 19 1.64 0.91 -10.26
C LEU A 19 0.48 0.40 -9.40
N ASP A 20 -0.72 0.94 -9.61
CA ASP A 20 -1.95 0.47 -8.93
C ASP A 20 -2.68 -0.60 -9.76
N ASP A 21 -1.97 -1.67 -10.08
CA ASP A 21 -2.45 -2.83 -10.84
C ASP A 21 -1.48 -4.01 -10.72
N LEU A 22 -2.01 -5.24 -10.74
CA LEU A 22 -1.23 -6.47 -10.85
C LEU A 22 -2.07 -7.58 -11.49
N SER A 23 -1.50 -8.22 -12.51
CA SER A 23 -2.09 -9.40 -13.13
C SER A 23 -1.00 -10.38 -13.58
N ARG A 24 -1.35 -11.67 -13.64
CA ARG A 24 -0.47 -12.70 -14.18
C ARG A 24 -0.02 -12.42 -15.61
N ASP A 25 -0.89 -11.87 -16.46
CA ASP A 25 -0.53 -11.45 -17.82
C ASP A 25 0.59 -10.40 -17.83
N ARG A 26 0.55 -9.45 -16.90
CA ARG A 26 1.59 -8.41 -16.76
C ARG A 26 2.92 -8.99 -16.29
N LEU A 27 2.86 -9.98 -15.40
CA LEU A 27 4.03 -10.69 -14.89
C LEU A 27 4.67 -11.56 -15.98
N ASP A 28 3.87 -12.40 -16.64
CA ASP A 28 4.30 -13.36 -17.65
C ASP A 28 4.84 -12.69 -18.92
N SER A 29 4.19 -11.62 -19.38
CA SER A 29 4.63 -10.85 -20.56
C SER A 29 5.92 -10.05 -20.38
N GLY A 30 6.45 -9.96 -19.14
CA GLY A 30 7.58 -9.10 -18.81
C GLY A 30 7.23 -7.61 -18.71
N ASN A 31 5.95 -7.25 -18.81
CA ASN A 31 5.54 -5.84 -18.82
C ASN A 31 5.81 -5.13 -17.48
N LEU A 32 5.73 -5.81 -16.33
CA LEU A 32 6.11 -5.17 -15.05
C LEU A 32 7.58 -4.73 -15.05
N ALA A 33 8.49 -5.56 -15.58
CA ALA A 33 9.89 -5.21 -15.69
C ALA A 33 10.10 -4.05 -16.68
N GLU A 34 9.40 -4.06 -17.81
CA GLU A 34 9.41 -2.94 -18.77
C GLU A 34 8.96 -1.63 -18.12
N LEU A 35 7.92 -1.64 -17.28
CA LEU A 35 7.45 -0.45 -16.57
C LEU A 35 8.48 0.07 -15.57
N ALA A 36 9.21 -0.81 -14.88
CA ALA A 36 10.32 -0.39 -14.03
C ALA A 36 11.44 0.28 -14.86
N ASP A 37 11.76 -0.31 -16.02
CA ASP A 37 12.83 0.16 -16.91
C ASP A 37 12.51 1.40 -17.73
N THR A 38 11.22 1.74 -17.90
CA THR A 38 10.79 2.80 -18.83
C THR A 38 9.84 3.84 -18.24
N MET A 39 9.15 3.53 -17.15
CA MET A 39 8.12 4.39 -16.55
C MET A 39 8.45 4.79 -15.11
N SER A 40 9.71 4.62 -14.66
CA SER A 40 10.15 4.90 -13.29
C SER A 40 9.33 4.18 -12.21
N VAL A 41 8.67 3.05 -12.56
CA VAL A 41 7.85 2.31 -11.61
C VAL A 41 8.75 1.58 -10.62
N VAL A 42 8.56 1.87 -9.33
CA VAL A 42 9.35 1.30 -8.22
C VAL A 42 8.48 0.66 -7.15
N GLY A 43 7.22 0.36 -7.44
CA GLY A 43 6.36 -0.36 -6.51
C GLY A 43 5.03 -0.75 -7.15
N VAL A 44 4.31 -1.65 -6.49
CA VAL A 44 3.01 -2.16 -6.95
C VAL A 44 2.03 -2.21 -5.79
N THR A 45 0.80 -1.78 -6.03
CA THR A 45 -0.33 -2.01 -5.13
C THR A 45 -1.37 -2.90 -5.77
N THR A 46 -1.97 -3.76 -4.94
CA THR A 46 -3.13 -4.56 -5.31
C THR A 46 -4.34 -4.18 -4.46
N ASN A 47 -5.50 -4.66 -4.86
CA ASN A 47 -6.73 -4.65 -4.10
C ASN A 47 -7.66 -5.77 -4.63
N PRO A 48 -8.74 -6.13 -3.91
CA PRO A 48 -9.63 -7.21 -4.34
C PRO A 48 -10.26 -7.00 -5.73
N THR A 49 -10.55 -5.76 -6.13
CA THR A 49 -11.12 -5.46 -7.45
C THR A 49 -10.13 -5.70 -8.58
N ILE A 50 -8.85 -5.33 -8.39
CA ILE A 50 -7.76 -5.61 -9.33
C ILE A 50 -7.65 -7.11 -9.56
N PHE A 51 -7.58 -7.90 -8.49
CA PHE A 51 -7.46 -9.36 -8.62
C PHE A 51 -8.71 -10.02 -9.21
N ALA A 52 -9.91 -9.57 -8.84
CA ALA A 52 -11.14 -10.09 -9.43
C ALA A 52 -11.14 -9.90 -10.95
N ALA A 53 -10.77 -8.72 -11.44
CA ALA A 53 -10.65 -8.44 -12.86
C ALA A 53 -9.55 -9.27 -13.54
N ALA A 54 -8.37 -9.37 -12.90
CA ALA A 54 -7.26 -10.15 -13.44
C ALA A 54 -7.58 -11.64 -13.59
N ILE A 55 -8.11 -12.26 -12.53
CA ILE A 55 -8.42 -13.70 -12.48
C ILE A 55 -9.54 -14.06 -13.47
N SER A 56 -10.59 -13.23 -13.53
CA SER A 56 -11.72 -13.47 -14.45
C SER A 56 -11.40 -13.17 -15.92
N GLY A 57 -10.40 -12.32 -16.17
CA GLY A 57 -10.07 -11.83 -17.49
C GLY A 57 -9.03 -12.66 -18.25
N SER A 58 -8.40 -13.67 -17.61
CA SER A 58 -7.25 -14.36 -18.18
C SER A 58 -7.28 -15.87 -18.03
N LYS A 59 -6.78 -16.56 -19.05
CA LYS A 59 -6.63 -18.03 -19.04
C LYS A 59 -5.38 -18.51 -18.33
N LEU A 60 -4.44 -17.62 -17.99
CA LEU A 60 -3.20 -17.96 -17.29
C LEU A 60 -3.44 -18.46 -15.86
N TYR A 61 -4.66 -18.30 -15.33
CA TYR A 61 -5.07 -18.83 -14.04
C TYR A 61 -5.65 -20.25 -14.11
N ASN A 62 -6.01 -20.74 -15.31
CA ASN A 62 -6.79 -21.97 -15.47
C ASN A 62 -6.12 -23.21 -14.90
N ASP A 63 -4.82 -23.38 -15.12
CA ASP A 63 -4.10 -24.57 -14.65
C ASP A 63 -4.08 -24.63 -13.11
N GLN A 64 -3.70 -23.50 -12.47
CA GLN A 64 -3.72 -23.40 -11.02
C GLN A 64 -5.13 -23.55 -10.43
N LEU A 65 -6.15 -22.96 -11.08
CA LEU A 65 -7.55 -23.15 -10.70
C LEU A 65 -7.98 -24.61 -10.81
N GLY A 66 -7.55 -25.31 -11.87
CA GLY A 66 -7.78 -26.73 -12.07
C GLY A 66 -7.18 -27.59 -10.96
N ASP A 67 -5.93 -27.31 -10.59
CA ASP A 67 -5.24 -28.02 -9.49
C ASP A 67 -5.91 -27.78 -8.13
N LEU A 68 -6.31 -26.54 -7.85
CA LEU A 68 -7.01 -26.17 -6.61
C LEU A 68 -8.38 -26.84 -6.54
N ALA A 69 -9.13 -26.86 -7.66
CA ALA A 69 -10.41 -27.54 -7.74
C ALA A 69 -10.28 -29.06 -7.58
N ALA A 70 -9.27 -29.69 -8.20
CA ALA A 70 -9.02 -31.12 -8.08
C ALA A 70 -8.68 -31.53 -6.63
N ARG A 71 -8.04 -30.63 -5.87
CA ARG A 71 -7.74 -30.82 -4.44
C ARG A 71 -8.92 -30.49 -3.51
N GLY A 72 -10.01 -29.93 -4.03
CA GLY A 72 -11.16 -29.51 -3.23
C GLY A 72 -10.87 -28.33 -2.30
N VAL A 73 -9.95 -27.43 -2.69
CA VAL A 73 -9.65 -26.21 -1.93
C VAL A 73 -10.87 -25.28 -1.98
N ASP A 74 -11.23 -24.67 -0.85
CA ASP A 74 -12.32 -23.71 -0.79
C ASP A 74 -11.98 -22.41 -1.56
N VAL A 75 -13.00 -21.62 -1.87
CA VAL A 75 -12.85 -20.43 -2.71
C VAL A 75 -11.96 -19.37 -2.06
N GLU A 76 -12.07 -19.17 -0.75
CA GLU A 76 -11.35 -18.12 -0.04
C GLU A 76 -9.85 -18.45 0.00
N GLU A 77 -9.52 -19.69 0.32
CA GLU A 77 -8.15 -20.18 0.30
C GLU A 77 -7.60 -20.25 -1.13
N ALA A 78 -8.41 -20.61 -2.13
CA ALA A 78 -7.99 -20.57 -3.53
C ALA A 78 -7.61 -19.15 -3.97
N VAL A 79 -8.42 -18.14 -3.63
CA VAL A 79 -8.11 -16.73 -3.91
C VAL A 79 -6.83 -16.32 -3.18
N ARG A 80 -6.67 -16.67 -1.90
CA ARG A 80 -5.45 -16.39 -1.14
C ARG A 80 -4.21 -17.01 -1.79
N MET A 81 -4.28 -18.28 -2.20
CA MET A 81 -3.16 -18.98 -2.86
C MET A 81 -2.80 -18.37 -4.21
N ILE A 82 -3.79 -17.98 -5.02
CA ILE A 82 -3.56 -17.36 -6.33
C ILE A 82 -2.91 -15.98 -6.18
N THR A 83 -3.48 -15.14 -5.32
CA THR A 83 -3.04 -13.75 -5.15
C THR A 83 -1.68 -13.66 -4.46
N THR A 84 -1.42 -14.48 -3.44
CA THR A 84 -0.09 -14.55 -2.80
C THR A 84 0.99 -15.08 -3.74
N TYR A 85 0.66 -16.01 -4.65
CA TYR A 85 1.60 -16.46 -5.69
C TYR A 85 1.99 -15.31 -6.63
N ASP A 86 1.01 -14.57 -7.16
CA ASP A 86 1.29 -13.45 -8.07
C ASP A 86 2.07 -12.32 -7.36
N VAL A 87 1.73 -12.02 -6.10
CA VAL A 87 2.45 -11.03 -5.29
C VAL A 87 3.88 -11.47 -5.02
N ARG A 88 4.11 -12.75 -4.70
CA ARG A 88 5.47 -13.27 -4.52
C ARG A 88 6.29 -13.14 -5.81
N TRP A 89 5.70 -13.45 -6.96
CA TRP A 89 6.36 -13.27 -8.26
C TRP A 89 6.66 -11.79 -8.55
N ALA A 90 5.72 -10.88 -8.26
CA ALA A 90 5.96 -9.44 -8.38
C ALA A 90 7.10 -8.96 -7.46
N CYS A 91 7.16 -9.47 -6.23
CA CYS A 91 8.25 -9.19 -5.29
C CYS A 91 9.60 -9.65 -5.87
N ASP A 92 9.65 -10.85 -6.47
CA ASP A 92 10.86 -11.38 -7.10
C ASP A 92 11.31 -10.52 -8.30
N LEU A 93 10.38 -10.06 -9.14
CA LEU A 93 10.69 -9.16 -10.26
C LEU A 93 11.19 -7.78 -9.82
N LEU A 94 10.73 -7.29 -8.66
CA LEU A 94 11.15 -5.99 -8.11
C LEU A 94 12.30 -6.10 -7.09
N ALA A 95 12.89 -7.28 -6.92
CA ALA A 95 13.97 -7.50 -5.94
C ALA A 95 15.19 -6.61 -6.23
N ASP A 96 15.59 -6.46 -7.49
CA ASP A 96 16.71 -5.59 -7.90
C ASP A 96 16.40 -4.11 -7.64
N VAL A 97 15.15 -3.70 -7.85
CA VAL A 97 14.69 -2.34 -7.52
C VAL A 97 14.74 -2.12 -6.01
N ALA A 98 14.28 -3.09 -5.22
CA ALA A 98 14.32 -3.02 -3.76
C ALA A 98 15.77 -2.93 -3.24
N GLN A 99 16.68 -3.73 -3.81
CA GLN A 99 18.10 -3.68 -3.45
C GLN A 99 18.74 -2.33 -3.78
N ARG A 100 18.47 -1.79 -4.97
CA ARG A 100 19.11 -0.54 -5.45
C ARG A 100 18.55 0.71 -4.77
N THR A 101 17.29 0.70 -4.37
CA THR A 101 16.62 1.85 -3.73
C THR A 101 16.63 1.77 -2.21
N GLY A 102 16.76 0.59 -1.62
CA GLY A 102 16.70 0.32 -0.18
C GLY A 102 15.29 0.43 0.42
N ARG A 103 14.46 1.34 -0.08
CA ARG A 103 13.13 1.65 0.48
C ARG A 103 11.97 1.31 -0.46
N ASP A 104 12.18 1.35 -1.77
CA ASP A 104 11.18 1.04 -2.79
C ASP A 104 11.33 -0.42 -3.28
N GLY A 105 10.84 -0.73 -4.48
CA GLY A 105 10.71 -2.09 -5.01
C GLY A 105 9.66 -2.91 -4.26
N ARG A 106 8.65 -2.26 -3.69
CA ARG A 106 7.67 -2.87 -2.78
C ARG A 106 6.43 -3.35 -3.50
N VAL A 107 5.82 -4.44 -3.02
CA VAL A 107 4.52 -4.94 -3.53
C VAL A 107 3.55 -5.09 -2.37
N SER A 108 2.34 -4.55 -2.52
CA SER A 108 1.31 -4.63 -1.48
C SER A 108 0.26 -5.70 -1.76
N ILE A 109 -0.09 -6.49 -0.75
CA ILE A 109 -1.26 -7.40 -0.73
C ILE A 109 -2.20 -7.01 0.40
N GLU A 110 -3.50 -6.92 0.12
CA GLU A 110 -4.51 -6.50 1.10
C GLU A 110 -5.04 -7.68 1.91
N VAL A 111 -5.24 -7.47 3.21
CA VAL A 111 -6.07 -8.35 4.05
C VAL A 111 -7.50 -8.39 3.50
N ASP A 112 -8.27 -9.40 3.86
CA ASP A 112 -9.67 -9.51 3.48
C ASP A 112 -10.47 -8.32 4.07
N PRO A 113 -11.12 -7.50 3.23
CA PRO A 113 -11.89 -6.35 3.70
C PRO A 113 -13.00 -6.69 4.69
N ARG A 114 -13.50 -7.94 4.68
CA ARG A 114 -14.53 -8.41 5.62
C ARG A 114 -14.01 -8.51 7.06
N LEU A 115 -12.69 -8.60 7.25
CA LEU A 115 -12.05 -8.73 8.55
C LEU A 115 -11.64 -7.38 9.15
N ALA A 116 -11.75 -6.29 8.39
CA ALA A 116 -11.26 -4.95 8.75
C ALA A 116 -11.89 -4.34 10.03
N HIS A 117 -12.90 -4.98 10.62
CA HIS A 117 -13.56 -4.57 11.87
C HIS A 117 -13.25 -5.50 13.05
N ASP A 118 -12.22 -6.34 12.92
CA ASP A 118 -11.71 -7.19 13.98
C ASP A 118 -10.18 -7.12 14.01
N CYS A 119 -9.65 -6.51 15.06
CA CYS A 119 -8.22 -6.27 15.23
C CYS A 119 -7.42 -7.58 15.26
N ASP A 120 -7.86 -8.57 16.05
CA ASP A 120 -7.10 -9.80 16.26
C ASP A 120 -7.14 -10.68 15.00
N VAL A 121 -8.29 -10.72 14.33
CA VAL A 121 -8.45 -11.47 13.07
C VAL A 121 -7.68 -10.80 11.93
N THR A 122 -7.74 -9.47 11.80
CA THR A 122 -6.94 -8.72 10.81
C THR A 122 -5.44 -8.94 11.02
N PHE A 123 -4.97 -8.85 12.27
CA PHE A 123 -3.57 -9.08 12.58
C PHE A 123 -3.14 -10.53 12.30
N ALA A 124 -3.97 -11.52 12.67
CA ALA A 124 -3.70 -12.92 12.36
C ALA A 124 -3.57 -13.16 10.85
N GLU A 125 -4.45 -12.57 10.04
CA GLU A 125 -4.35 -12.67 8.59
C GLU A 125 -3.10 -11.96 8.04
N ALA A 126 -2.76 -10.78 8.57
CA ALA A 126 -1.53 -10.08 8.18
C ALA A 126 -0.29 -10.95 8.37
N ARG A 127 -0.20 -11.67 9.50
CA ARG A 127 0.88 -12.64 9.76
C ARG A 127 0.86 -13.80 8.77
N GLN A 128 -0.33 -14.34 8.48
CA GLN A 128 -0.48 -15.44 7.54
C GLN A 128 -0.03 -15.02 6.13
N LEU A 129 -0.46 -13.85 5.64
CA LEU A 129 -0.07 -13.33 4.33
C LEU A 129 1.43 -13.04 4.27
N TRP A 130 2.01 -12.48 5.33
CA TRP A 130 3.44 -12.24 5.44
C TRP A 130 4.25 -13.54 5.32
N TRP A 131 3.86 -14.56 6.08
CA TRP A 131 4.46 -15.89 6.03
C TRP A 131 4.25 -16.59 4.68
N LEU A 132 3.05 -16.47 4.10
CA LEU A 132 2.76 -17.05 2.80
C LEU A 132 3.62 -16.42 1.72
N VAL A 133 3.68 -15.10 1.59
CA VAL A 133 4.43 -14.49 0.49
C VAL A 133 5.94 -14.63 0.69
N ASP A 134 6.44 -14.50 1.93
CA ASP A 134 7.84 -14.74 2.31
C ASP A 134 8.85 -13.95 1.45
N ARG A 135 8.67 -12.62 1.38
CA ARG A 135 9.58 -11.71 0.66
C ARG A 135 9.82 -10.42 1.45
N PRO A 136 11.07 -9.93 1.53
CA PRO A 136 11.42 -8.78 2.37
C PRO A 136 10.85 -7.46 1.84
N ASN A 137 10.53 -7.38 0.55
CA ASN A 137 9.94 -6.22 -0.11
C ASN A 137 8.39 -6.27 -0.18
N LEU A 138 7.75 -7.15 0.58
CA LEU A 138 6.31 -7.19 0.74
C LEU A 138 5.81 -6.04 1.62
N PHE A 139 4.60 -5.56 1.33
CA PHE A 139 3.74 -4.85 2.25
C PHE A 139 2.43 -5.62 2.47
N ILE A 140 2.03 -5.74 3.73
CA ILE A 140 0.64 -6.09 4.05
C ILE A 140 -0.17 -4.81 4.09
N LYS A 141 -1.26 -4.78 3.33
CA LYS A 141 -2.12 -3.62 3.23
C LYS A 141 -3.30 -3.77 4.17
N ILE A 142 -3.41 -2.85 5.14
CA ILE A 142 -4.40 -2.89 6.22
C ILE A 142 -5.24 -1.60 6.18
N PRO A 143 -6.59 -1.69 6.14
CA PRO A 143 -7.46 -0.52 6.21
C PRO A 143 -7.32 0.27 7.52
N ALA A 144 -7.33 1.60 7.42
CA ALA A 144 -7.36 2.51 8.56
C ALA A 144 -8.78 2.67 9.17
N THR A 145 -9.45 1.56 9.43
CA THR A 145 -10.67 1.53 10.25
C THR A 145 -10.30 1.70 11.73
N GLU A 146 -11.28 1.98 12.60
CA GLU A 146 -11.04 2.07 14.05
C GLU A 146 -10.40 0.80 14.60
N ASP A 147 -10.89 -0.37 14.18
CA ASP A 147 -10.36 -1.67 14.60
C ASP A 147 -9.07 -2.06 13.85
N GLY A 148 -8.80 -1.46 12.69
CA GLY A 148 -7.58 -1.68 11.91
C GLY A 148 -6.36 -0.93 12.46
N ILE A 149 -6.55 0.24 13.07
CA ILE A 149 -5.48 1.02 13.73
C ILE A 149 -4.66 0.20 14.75
N PRO A 150 -5.26 -0.51 15.72
CA PRO A 150 -4.49 -1.35 16.63
C PRO A 150 -3.85 -2.56 15.92
N ALA A 151 -4.46 -3.11 14.86
CA ALA A 151 -3.85 -4.19 14.07
C ALA A 151 -2.59 -3.72 13.33
N ILE A 152 -2.58 -2.48 12.83
CA ILE A 152 -1.40 -1.84 12.22
C ILE A 152 -0.27 -1.74 13.25
N THR A 153 -0.58 -1.28 14.47
CA THR A 153 0.41 -1.18 15.57
C THR A 153 1.06 -2.54 15.84
N LYS A 154 0.24 -3.59 16.03
CA LYS A 154 0.71 -4.97 16.27
C LYS A 154 1.58 -5.50 15.13
N ALA A 155 1.18 -5.27 13.88
CA ALA A 155 1.93 -5.70 12.69
C ALA A 155 3.31 -5.04 12.63
N ILE A 156 3.37 -3.71 12.82
CA ILE A 156 4.64 -2.98 12.85
C ILE A 156 5.52 -3.44 14.02
N ALA A 157 4.95 -3.69 15.20
CA ALA A 157 5.67 -4.21 16.36
C ALA A 157 6.34 -5.57 16.06
N GLU A 158 5.63 -6.47 15.36
CA GLU A 158 6.17 -7.77 14.92
C GLU A 158 7.22 -7.64 13.80
N GLY A 159 7.34 -6.46 13.17
CA GLY A 159 8.28 -6.20 12.08
C GLY A 159 7.72 -6.53 10.70
N ILE A 160 6.39 -6.58 10.59
CA ILE A 160 5.68 -6.69 9.32
C ILE A 160 5.61 -5.30 8.72
N SER A 161 6.06 -5.16 7.48
CA SER A 161 5.96 -3.89 6.76
C SER A 161 4.52 -3.66 6.26
N VAL A 162 3.96 -2.47 6.52
CA VAL A 162 2.52 -2.20 6.32
C VAL A 162 2.26 -1.05 5.35
N ASN A 163 1.38 -1.28 4.38
CA ASN A 163 0.72 -0.24 3.60
C ASN A 163 -0.64 0.08 4.25
N VAL A 164 -0.75 1.19 4.97
CA VAL A 164 -2.02 1.58 5.58
C VAL A 164 -2.92 2.18 4.49
N THR A 165 -4.15 1.66 4.32
CA THR A 165 -5.05 2.08 3.23
C THR A 165 -6.36 2.71 3.72
N LEU A 166 -7.13 3.26 2.77
CA LEU A 166 -8.44 3.88 3.00
C LEU A 166 -8.39 5.06 3.98
N ILE A 167 -7.36 5.90 3.84
CA ILE A 167 -7.22 7.13 4.62
C ILE A 167 -7.81 8.29 3.81
N PHE A 168 -8.82 8.97 4.40
CA PHE A 168 -9.54 10.06 3.74
C PHE A 168 -9.51 11.38 4.52
N SER A 169 -9.32 11.33 5.85
CA SER A 169 -9.34 12.51 6.71
C SER A 169 -8.00 12.72 7.40
N ILE A 170 -7.70 13.99 7.71
CA ILE A 170 -6.50 14.36 8.47
C ILE A 170 -6.50 13.75 9.87
N GLU A 171 -7.67 13.69 10.51
CA GLU A 171 -7.82 13.07 11.82
C GLU A 171 -7.43 11.58 11.79
N ARG A 172 -7.95 10.83 10.81
CA ARG A 172 -7.58 9.42 10.65
C ARG A 172 -6.10 9.28 10.30
N TYR A 173 -5.56 10.18 9.48
CA TYR A 173 -4.14 10.14 9.14
C TYR A 173 -3.22 10.35 10.36
N LYS A 174 -3.58 11.25 11.28
CA LYS A 174 -2.87 11.42 12.55
C LYS A 174 -2.90 10.14 13.39
N GLN A 175 -4.06 9.48 13.48
CA GLN A 175 -4.17 8.18 14.18
C GLN A 175 -3.30 7.08 13.53
N VAL A 176 -3.18 7.08 12.19
CA VAL A 176 -2.30 6.15 11.47
C VAL A 176 -0.83 6.40 11.79
N MET A 177 -0.40 7.66 11.81
CA MET A 177 0.97 8.01 12.17
C MET A 177 1.26 7.67 13.64
N ASP A 178 0.32 7.92 14.56
CA ASP A 178 0.45 7.53 15.96
C ASP A 178 0.58 6.02 16.14
N ALA A 179 -0.21 5.23 15.40
CA ALA A 179 -0.13 3.77 15.41
C ALA A 179 1.21 3.25 14.87
N TYR A 180 1.75 3.90 13.82
CA TYR A 180 3.07 3.57 13.31
C TYR A 180 4.16 3.81 14.37
N LEU A 181 4.14 4.98 15.02
CA LEU A 181 5.09 5.30 16.08
C LEU A 181 4.96 4.37 17.28
N ASN A 182 3.74 4.06 17.72
CA ASN A 182 3.49 3.08 18.79
C ASN A 182 4.10 1.71 18.43
N GLY A 183 3.88 1.24 17.19
CA GLY A 183 4.41 -0.05 16.77
C GLY A 183 5.94 -0.09 16.72
N LEU A 184 6.57 1.01 16.30
CA LEU A 184 8.04 1.14 16.35
C LEU A 184 8.58 1.17 17.78
N GLU A 185 7.89 1.87 18.69
CA GLU A 185 8.26 1.92 20.11
C GLU A 185 8.14 0.54 20.76
N GLU A 186 7.00 -0.14 20.60
CA GLU A 186 6.80 -1.51 21.09
C GLU A 186 7.86 -2.47 20.52
N ARG A 187 8.24 -2.32 19.25
CA ARG A 187 9.30 -3.13 18.65
C ARG A 187 10.66 -2.87 19.32
N ALA A 188 11.03 -1.61 19.53
CA ALA A 188 12.28 -1.24 20.17
C ALA A 188 12.35 -1.74 21.62
N GLU A 189 11.24 -1.60 22.38
CA GLU A 189 11.12 -2.10 23.76
C GLU A 189 11.30 -3.62 23.83
N ASN A 190 10.84 -4.34 22.80
CA ASN A 190 11.02 -5.79 22.67
C ASN A 190 12.38 -6.20 22.05
N GLY A 191 13.28 -5.25 21.79
CA GLY A 191 14.62 -5.50 21.23
C GLY A 191 14.63 -5.88 19.74
N GLY A 192 13.56 -5.59 19.00
CA GLY A 192 13.47 -5.84 17.56
C GLY A 192 14.26 -4.84 16.72
N SER A 193 14.84 -5.29 15.59
CA SER A 193 15.54 -4.41 14.63
C SER A 193 14.57 -3.73 13.66
N PHE A 194 14.84 -2.48 13.29
CA PHE A 194 14.10 -1.76 12.23
C PHE A 194 14.58 -2.10 10.80
N ASP A 195 15.60 -2.94 10.65
CA ASP A 195 16.15 -3.31 9.35
C ASP A 195 15.07 -3.87 8.42
N GLY A 196 14.91 -3.24 7.26
CA GLY A 196 13.94 -3.63 6.24
C GLY A 196 12.47 -3.32 6.55
N LEU A 197 12.15 -2.88 7.78
CA LEU A 197 10.81 -2.46 8.17
C LEU A 197 10.48 -1.11 7.54
N GLU A 198 9.44 -1.08 6.73
CA GLU A 198 8.97 0.11 6.04
C GLU A 198 7.45 0.23 6.17
N SER A 199 6.94 1.44 6.01
CA SER A 199 5.50 1.67 5.96
C SER A 199 5.15 2.84 5.05
N VAL A 200 3.96 2.77 4.45
CA VAL A 200 3.35 3.88 3.70
C VAL A 200 1.91 4.08 4.16
N ALA A 201 1.42 5.31 4.02
CA ALA A 201 0.06 5.68 4.35
C ALA A 201 -0.67 6.15 3.08
N SER A 202 -1.47 5.25 2.50
CA SER A 202 -2.26 5.47 1.27
C SER A 202 -3.45 6.40 1.54
N PHE A 203 -3.22 7.69 1.28
CA PHE A 203 -4.17 8.80 1.42
C PHE A 203 -4.88 9.07 0.09
N PHE A 204 -6.21 8.98 0.09
CA PHE A 204 -7.02 8.99 -1.14
C PHE A 204 -7.32 10.41 -1.62
N VAL A 205 -7.11 10.66 -2.92
CA VAL A 205 -7.27 11.99 -3.54
C VAL A 205 -8.60 12.11 -4.31
N SER A 206 -8.76 11.44 -5.46
CA SER A 206 -9.88 11.73 -6.37
C SER A 206 -11.28 11.40 -5.83
N ARG A 207 -11.36 10.49 -4.85
CA ARG A 207 -12.63 10.18 -4.18
C ARG A 207 -13.17 11.36 -3.36
N VAL A 208 -12.28 12.23 -2.86
CA VAL A 208 -12.65 13.43 -2.10
C VAL A 208 -13.30 14.46 -3.02
N ASP A 209 -12.69 14.73 -4.18
CA ASP A 209 -13.28 15.61 -5.20
C ASP A 209 -14.63 15.06 -5.67
N THR A 210 -14.70 13.76 -5.99
CA THR A 210 -15.95 13.11 -6.44
C THR A 210 -17.11 13.29 -5.47
N GLU A 211 -16.85 13.30 -4.16
CA GLU A 211 -17.89 13.49 -3.15
C GLU A 211 -18.20 14.97 -2.94
N ILE A 212 -17.18 15.81 -2.76
CA ILE A 212 -17.36 17.24 -2.46
C ILE A 212 -17.96 18.01 -3.63
N ASP A 213 -17.56 17.70 -4.86
CA ASP A 213 -18.07 18.36 -6.06
C ASP A 213 -19.58 18.17 -6.20
N LYS A 214 -20.12 16.98 -5.88
CA LYS A 214 -21.58 16.73 -5.86
C LYS A 214 -22.31 17.64 -4.87
N HIS A 215 -21.72 17.87 -3.69
CA HIS A 215 -22.31 18.76 -2.68
C HIS A 215 -22.23 20.23 -3.11
N LEU A 216 -21.10 20.65 -3.70
CA LEU A 216 -20.92 22.00 -4.24
C LEU A 216 -21.92 22.30 -5.36
N GLU A 217 -22.09 21.37 -6.30
CA GLU A 217 -23.07 21.49 -7.38
C GLU A 217 -24.49 21.58 -6.86
N LYS A 218 -24.87 20.70 -5.92
CA LYS A 218 -26.20 20.71 -5.30
C LYS A 218 -26.49 22.00 -4.54
N ALA A 219 -25.45 22.59 -3.93
CA ALA A 219 -25.56 23.86 -3.22
C ALA A 219 -25.56 25.09 -4.15
N GLY A 220 -25.30 24.92 -5.45
CA GLY A 220 -25.13 26.04 -6.37
C GLY A 220 -23.90 26.89 -6.05
N ALA A 221 -22.85 26.27 -5.50
CA ALA A 221 -21.61 26.95 -5.14
C ALA A 221 -20.83 27.43 -6.38
N ASP A 222 -19.81 28.24 -6.15
CA ASP A 222 -18.90 28.68 -7.20
C ASP A 222 -18.21 27.47 -7.86
N LYS A 223 -18.23 27.43 -9.19
CA LYS A 223 -17.65 26.34 -9.98
C LYS A 223 -16.13 26.31 -9.89
N ASP A 224 -15.49 27.42 -9.51
CA ASP A 224 -14.04 27.49 -9.32
C ASP A 224 -13.56 26.63 -8.12
N LEU A 225 -14.48 26.17 -7.27
CA LEU A 225 -14.20 25.26 -6.15
C LEU A 225 -14.16 23.77 -6.54
N LEU A 226 -14.63 23.42 -7.74
CA LEU A 226 -14.67 22.02 -8.19
C LEU A 226 -13.25 21.47 -8.41
N GLY A 227 -13.04 20.21 -8.01
CA GLY A 227 -11.74 19.53 -8.14
C GLY A 227 -10.60 20.13 -7.30
N LYS A 228 -10.92 20.94 -6.28
CA LYS A 228 -9.93 21.56 -5.38
C LYS A 228 -9.74 20.81 -4.08
N ALA A 229 -10.75 20.08 -3.63
CA ALA A 229 -10.80 19.58 -2.27
C ALA A 229 -9.85 18.41 -2.04
N GLY A 230 -9.69 17.51 -3.01
CA GLY A 230 -8.78 16.38 -2.94
C GLY A 230 -7.32 16.81 -2.80
N ILE A 231 -6.88 17.77 -3.63
CA ILE A 231 -5.51 18.32 -3.56
C ILE A 231 -5.29 19.09 -2.26
N ALA A 232 -6.23 19.97 -1.87
CA ALA A 232 -6.12 20.72 -0.62
C ALA A 232 -6.05 19.80 0.61
N ASN A 233 -6.85 18.73 0.63
CA ASN A 233 -6.81 17.72 1.70
C ASN A 233 -5.47 16.98 1.73
N ALA A 234 -4.92 16.59 0.58
CA ALA A 234 -3.60 15.95 0.49
C ALA A 234 -2.47 16.89 0.97
N GLN A 235 -2.54 18.19 0.67
CA GLN A 235 -1.57 19.17 1.17
C GLN A 235 -1.62 19.31 2.70
N LEU A 236 -2.82 19.34 3.29
CA LEU A 236 -2.99 19.34 4.75
C LEU A 236 -2.50 18.03 5.39
N ALA A 237 -2.65 16.90 4.70
CA ALA A 237 -2.08 15.63 5.14
C ALA A 237 -0.54 15.71 5.14
N TYR A 238 0.06 16.27 4.09
CA TYR A 238 1.50 16.46 4.03
C TYR A 238 2.02 17.37 5.15
N GLN A 239 1.30 18.45 5.49
CA GLN A 239 1.62 19.28 6.65
C GLN A 239 1.58 18.47 7.97
N ALA A 240 0.55 17.66 8.18
CA ALA A 240 0.46 16.81 9.37
C ALA A 240 1.62 15.80 9.45
N TYR A 241 2.07 15.29 8.31
CA TYR A 241 3.26 14.44 8.20
C TYR A 241 4.53 15.21 8.62
N GLU A 242 4.72 16.43 8.13
CA GLU A 242 5.85 17.30 8.50
C GLU A 242 5.91 17.57 10.01
N GLU A 243 4.75 17.80 10.64
CA GLU A 243 4.61 17.96 12.09
C GLU A 243 5.11 16.72 12.85
N VAL A 244 4.72 15.52 12.40
CA VAL A 244 5.12 14.25 13.04
C VAL A 244 6.62 13.98 12.90
N ILE A 245 7.20 14.15 11.70
CA ILE A 245 8.64 13.95 11.50
C ILE A 245 9.50 15.04 12.15
N GLY A 246 8.91 16.20 12.47
CA GLY A 246 9.55 17.24 13.26
C GLY A 246 9.57 16.96 14.77
N SER A 247 8.76 16.00 15.24
CA SER A 247 8.57 15.70 16.66
C SER A 247 9.79 15.03 17.30
N ASP A 248 9.97 15.26 18.61
CA ASP A 248 11.05 14.60 19.36
C ASP A 248 10.82 13.09 19.50
N ARG A 249 9.55 12.67 19.48
CA ARG A 249 9.13 11.26 19.45
C ARG A 249 9.69 10.55 18.21
N TRP A 250 9.49 11.13 17.02
CA TRP A 250 10.07 10.60 15.79
C TRP A 250 11.60 10.63 15.80
N LYS A 251 12.22 11.75 16.20
CA LYS A 251 13.69 11.88 16.24
C LYS A 251 14.35 10.80 17.10
N ALA A 252 13.72 10.42 18.22
CA ALA A 252 14.22 9.36 19.10
C ALA A 252 14.20 7.98 18.44
N LEU A 253 13.18 7.66 17.64
CA LEU A 253 13.09 6.42 16.87
C LEU A 253 14.04 6.43 15.66
N ALA A 254 14.14 7.56 14.95
CA ALA A 254 15.07 7.73 13.84
C ALA A 254 16.53 7.56 14.28
N ALA A 255 16.89 8.06 15.47
CA ALA A 255 18.23 7.86 16.05
C ALA A 255 18.57 6.38 16.33
N GLN A 256 17.55 5.51 16.43
CA GLN A 256 17.68 4.06 16.57
C GLN A 256 17.64 3.32 15.22
N GLY A 257 17.53 4.04 14.10
CA GLY A 257 17.50 3.46 12.75
C GLY A 257 16.11 3.21 12.18
N ALA A 258 15.04 3.74 12.78
CA ALA A 258 13.69 3.60 12.23
C ALA A 258 13.54 4.36 10.89
N HIS A 259 12.74 3.82 9.98
CA HIS A 259 12.39 4.48 8.72
C HIS A 259 11.11 5.28 8.84
N VAL A 260 11.01 6.39 8.10
CA VAL A 260 9.82 7.25 8.15
C VAL A 260 8.67 6.61 7.36
N GLN A 261 7.44 6.60 7.92
CA GLN A 261 6.25 6.22 7.16
C GLN A 261 5.93 7.31 6.13
N ARG A 262 6.04 6.97 4.83
CA ARG A 262 5.83 7.95 3.75
C ARG A 262 4.34 8.12 3.45
N PRO A 263 3.84 9.35 3.20
CA PRO A 263 2.52 9.51 2.58
C PRO A 263 2.55 8.92 1.18
N LEU A 264 1.50 8.18 0.81
CA LEU A 264 1.28 7.65 -0.52
C LEU A 264 -0.04 8.20 -1.05
N TRP A 265 0.00 8.93 -2.17
CA TRP A 265 -1.21 9.47 -2.78
C TRP A 265 -1.92 8.40 -3.61
N ALA A 266 -3.05 7.91 -3.11
CA ALA A 266 -3.83 6.84 -3.72
C ALA A 266 -5.07 7.38 -4.43
N SER A 267 -5.63 6.60 -5.36
CA SER A 267 -6.75 7.04 -6.20
C SER A 267 -6.45 8.38 -6.90
N THR A 268 -5.32 8.44 -7.61
CA THR A 268 -4.83 9.65 -8.30
C THR A 268 -5.33 9.77 -9.75
N GLY A 269 -6.06 8.76 -10.24
CA GLY A 269 -6.79 8.86 -11.51
C GLY A 269 -7.97 9.81 -11.38
N VAL A 270 -8.01 10.82 -12.26
CA VAL A 270 -9.13 11.76 -12.42
C VAL A 270 -10.42 10.98 -12.72
N LYS A 271 -11.54 11.41 -12.12
CA LYS A 271 -12.85 10.76 -12.24
C LYS A 271 -13.83 11.65 -12.98
#